data_AF-A0A8R1HTT1-F1
#
_entry.id   AF-A0A8R1HTT1-F1
#
_cell.length_a   1.000
_cell.length_b   1.000
_cell.length_c   1.000
_cell.angle_alpha   90.00
_cell.angle_beta   90.00
_cell.angle_gamma   90.00
#
_symmetry.space_group_name_H-M   'P 1'
#
loop_
_entity.id
_entity.type
_entity.pdbx_description
1 polymer ?
#
loop_
_entity_poly.entity_id
_entity_poly.type
_entity_poly.pdbx_seq_one_letter_code
_entity_poly.pdbx_strand_id
1 'polypeptide(L)'
;MMSEYGIIPEPLNVIISKVTVGEQKEDYHKDMNTVMSEQFIVTMFPIIKSLADAKGRPAALMLDNAPYHGRAISTPPTTTSRKADILSWLEDRNVPVSISESKPVLLNKLNRFLKENGGRLGNTVFYLDTEAAKYGVEIIRTPPSTDAAALYRHVDNYVDEIRDIVRQKEAEDADEKSDQECLDAGLFGDSSFDEVLESDVSEEF
;
A
#
# COMPACT_ATOMS: atom_id res chain seq x y z
N MET A 1 0.56 3.15 14.06
CA MET A 1 0.76 2.86 12.61
C MET A 1 1.37 4.09 11.96
N MET A 2 2.11 3.95 10.86
CA MET A 2 2.69 5.10 10.14
C MET A 2 1.94 5.37 8.84
N SER A 3 1.86 6.65 8.48
CA SER A 3 1.43 7.18 7.19
C SER A 3 2.62 7.85 6.49
N GLU A 4 2.44 8.31 5.27
CA GLU A 4 3.42 9.12 4.54
C GLU A 4 3.77 10.45 5.24
N TYR A 5 2.91 10.93 6.15
CA TYR A 5 3.11 12.16 6.93
C TYR A 5 3.64 11.88 8.35
N GLY A 6 3.98 10.63 8.66
CA GLY A 6 4.49 10.21 9.97
C GLY A 6 3.51 9.37 10.76
N ILE A 7 3.70 9.34 12.08
CA ILE A 7 2.96 8.48 13.00
C ILE A 7 1.50 8.95 13.06
N ILE A 8 0.55 8.03 12.83
CA ILE A 8 -0.87 8.27 13.10
C ILE A 8 -1.05 8.26 14.63
N PRO A 9 -1.50 9.37 15.24
CA PRO A 9 -1.57 9.50 16.70
C PRO A 9 -2.63 8.60 17.33
N GLU A 10 -3.68 8.23 16.58
CA GLU A 10 -4.71 7.29 17.00
C GLU A 10 -4.31 5.81 16.84
N PRO A 11 -5.06 4.94 17.52
CA PRO A 11 -4.66 4.36 18.79
C PRO A 11 -3.27 3.71 18.74
N LEU A 12 -2.42 4.14 19.66
CA LEU A 12 -1.24 3.36 20.03
C LEU A 12 -1.69 2.19 20.91
N ASN A 13 -1.74 0.98 20.35
CA ASN A 13 -1.99 -0.23 21.13
C ASN A 13 -0.66 -0.80 21.62
N VAL A 14 -0.38 -0.66 22.92
CA VAL A 14 0.83 -1.18 23.56
C VAL A 14 0.48 -2.48 24.28
N ILE A 15 1.00 -3.60 23.78
CA ILE A 15 0.90 -4.90 24.44
C ILE A 15 2.16 -5.10 25.26
N ILE A 16 2.02 -5.18 26.58
CA ILE A 16 3.12 -5.46 27.51
C ILE A 16 3.09 -6.94 27.84
N SER A 17 4.18 -7.65 27.55
CA SER A 17 4.33 -9.05 27.92
C SER A 17 4.20 -9.22 29.44
N LYS A 18 3.47 -10.26 29.86
CA LYS A 18 3.23 -10.55 31.29
C LYS A 18 4.31 -11.44 31.91
N VAL A 19 5.33 -11.83 31.14
CA VAL A 19 6.43 -12.67 31.62
C VAL A 19 7.50 -11.83 32.31
N THR A 20 8.23 -12.43 33.25
CA THR A 20 9.32 -11.75 33.93
C THR A 20 10.48 -11.47 32.97
N VAL A 21 11.33 -10.49 33.26
CA VAL A 21 12.46 -10.09 32.37
C VAL A 21 13.36 -11.28 32.00
N GLY A 22 13.57 -12.23 32.91
CA GLY A 22 14.37 -13.44 32.64
C GLY A 22 13.67 -14.49 31.76
N GLU A 23 12.36 -14.37 31.57
CA GLU A 23 11.52 -15.27 30.76
C GLU A 23 11.10 -14.62 29.42
N GLN A 24 11.41 -13.34 29.24
CA GLN A 24 11.22 -12.63 27.98
C GLN A 24 12.10 -13.29 26.92
N LYS A 25 11.46 -13.86 25.90
CA LYS A 25 12.17 -14.39 24.74
C LYS A 25 12.39 -13.26 23.75
N GLU A 26 13.50 -13.32 23.01
CA GLU A 26 13.71 -12.48 21.83
C GLU A 26 12.58 -12.67 20.79
N ASP A 27 12.00 -13.88 20.79
CA ASP A 27 10.84 -14.22 19.98
C ASP A 27 9.54 -13.69 20.61
N TYR A 28 9.16 -12.47 20.21
CA TYR A 28 7.92 -11.80 20.61
C TYR A 28 6.65 -12.48 20.06
N HIS A 29 6.76 -13.43 19.11
CA HIS A 29 5.60 -14.06 18.45
C HIS A 29 4.77 -14.94 19.41
N LYS A 30 5.22 -15.14 20.65
CA LYS A 30 4.41 -15.76 21.70
C LYS A 30 3.34 -14.82 22.29
N ASP A 31 3.65 -13.53 22.34
CA ASP A 31 2.79 -12.51 22.95
C ASP A 31 1.94 -11.78 21.91
N MET A 32 2.36 -11.80 20.64
CA MET A 32 1.61 -11.26 19.50
C MET A 32 1.18 -12.38 18.56
N ASN A 33 -0.13 -12.55 18.39
CA ASN A 33 -0.71 -13.56 17.51
C ASN A 33 -1.62 -12.95 16.44
N THR A 34 -2.04 -13.78 15.48
CA THR A 34 -2.89 -13.36 14.36
C THR A 34 -4.16 -12.65 14.80
N VAL A 35 -4.82 -13.12 15.86
CA VAL A 35 -6.09 -12.52 16.32
C VAL A 35 -5.84 -11.10 16.84
N MET A 36 -4.79 -10.90 17.62
CA MET A 36 -4.46 -9.57 18.15
C MET A 36 -4.05 -8.60 17.03
N SER A 37 -3.23 -9.05 16.07
CA SER A 37 -2.86 -8.24 14.91
C SER A 37 -4.10 -7.87 14.10
N GLU A 38 -4.98 -8.83 13.81
CA GLU A 38 -6.19 -8.59 13.03
C GLU A 38 -7.13 -7.60 13.73
N GLN A 39 -7.37 -7.77 15.03
CA GLN A 39 -8.20 -6.87 15.81
C GLN A 39 -7.67 -5.43 15.77
N PHE A 40 -6.36 -5.26 16.00
CA PHE A 40 -5.74 -3.94 15.93
C PHE A 40 -5.87 -3.33 14.52
N ILE A 41 -5.55 -4.07 13.46
CA ILE A 41 -5.64 -3.55 12.09
C ILE A 41 -7.09 -3.15 11.75
N VAL A 42 -8.08 -3.94 12.15
CA VAL A 42 -9.50 -3.62 11.92
C VAL A 42 -9.89 -2.28 12.57
N THR A 43 -9.38 -1.99 13.77
CA THR A 43 -9.64 -0.67 14.41
C THR A 43 -9.03 0.50 13.65
N MET A 44 -8.02 0.27 12.81
CA MET A 44 -7.36 1.32 12.04
C MET A 44 -8.12 1.69 10.76
N PHE A 45 -8.97 0.82 10.20
CA PHE A 45 -9.62 1.09 8.91
C PHE A 45 -10.46 2.38 8.87
N PRO A 46 -11.30 2.71 9.87
CA PRO A 46 -12.02 3.98 9.89
C PRO A 46 -11.09 5.20 9.89
N ILE A 47 -9.96 5.09 10.60
CA ILE A 47 -8.97 6.17 10.73
C ILE A 47 -8.24 6.37 9.40
N ILE A 48 -7.75 5.27 8.80
CA ILE A 48 -7.10 5.29 7.49
C ILE A 48 -8.04 5.89 6.43
N LYS A 49 -9.31 5.48 6.44
CA LYS A 49 -10.33 6.00 5.52
C LYS A 49 -10.54 7.51 5.74
N SER A 50 -10.74 7.95 6.98
CA SER A 50 -10.93 9.36 7.30
C SER A 50 -9.73 10.23 6.89
N LEU A 51 -8.50 9.74 7.09
CA LEU A 51 -7.28 10.46 6.72
C LEU A 51 -7.14 10.58 5.20
N ALA A 52 -7.46 9.52 4.46
CA ALA A 52 -7.45 9.54 3.00
C ALA A 52 -8.54 10.45 2.42
N ASP A 53 -9.75 10.40 2.98
CA ASP A 53 -10.88 11.25 2.57
C ASP A 53 -10.59 12.74 2.79
N ALA A 54 -9.96 13.09 3.91
CA ALA A 54 -9.52 14.46 4.20
C ALA A 54 -8.50 14.98 3.16
N LYS A 55 -7.87 14.09 2.41
CA LYS A 55 -6.93 14.41 1.32
C LYS A 55 -7.52 14.15 -0.08
N GLY A 56 -8.79 13.74 -0.17
CA GLY A 56 -9.45 13.47 -1.44
C GLY A 56 -8.86 12.30 -2.23
N ARG A 57 -8.24 11.32 -1.56
CA ARG A 57 -7.56 10.18 -2.21
C ARG A 57 -8.10 8.82 -1.76
N PRO A 58 -7.87 7.75 -2.54
CA PRO A 58 -8.17 6.40 -2.09
C PRO A 58 -7.40 6.02 -0.82
N ALA A 59 -8.05 5.24 0.03
CA ALA A 59 -7.48 4.74 1.27
C ALA A 59 -6.78 3.40 1.01
N ALA A 60 -5.49 3.32 1.35
CA ALA A 60 -4.70 2.11 1.18
C ALA A 60 -3.87 1.83 2.45
N LEU A 61 -3.73 0.55 2.78
CA LEU A 61 -2.86 0.03 3.85
C LEU A 61 -1.83 -0.92 3.24
N MET A 62 -0.56 -0.58 3.36
CA MET A 62 0.53 -1.50 3.06
C MET A 62 0.74 -2.45 4.25
N LEU A 63 0.64 -3.76 4.00
CA LEU A 63 0.80 -4.80 5.02
C LEU A 63 1.80 -5.83 4.55
N ASP A 64 2.74 -6.24 5.39
CA ASP A 64 3.62 -7.35 5.08
C ASP A 64 2.89 -8.69 5.15
N ASN A 65 3.15 -9.57 4.20
CA ASN A 65 2.44 -10.83 4.08
C ASN A 65 3.04 -11.93 4.97
N ALA A 66 3.35 -11.59 6.22
CA ALA A 66 3.75 -12.59 7.20
C ALA A 66 2.51 -13.39 7.67
N PRO A 67 2.62 -14.70 7.94
CA PRO A 67 1.47 -15.53 8.32
C PRO A 67 0.69 -15.05 9.54
N TYR A 68 1.32 -14.27 10.42
CA TYR A 68 0.69 -13.73 11.63
C TYR A 68 -0.02 -12.39 11.41
N HIS A 69 0.16 -11.70 10.29
CA HIS A 69 -0.52 -10.42 10.04
C HIS A 69 -1.96 -10.58 9.57
N GLY A 70 -2.35 -11.76 9.09
CA GLY A 70 -3.74 -12.06 8.77
C GLY A 70 -3.92 -13.48 8.27
N ARG A 71 -5.03 -14.11 8.65
CA ARG A 71 -5.36 -15.46 8.20
C ARG A 71 -5.95 -15.43 6.80
N ALA A 72 -5.53 -16.39 5.99
CA ALA A 72 -6.23 -16.74 4.76
C ALA A 72 -7.52 -17.51 5.11
N ILE A 73 -8.66 -17.03 4.62
CA ILE A 73 -9.96 -17.67 4.83
C ILE A 73 -10.38 -18.54 3.64
N SER A 74 -9.79 -18.30 2.46
CA SER A 74 -9.92 -19.17 1.29
C SER A 74 -8.59 -19.20 0.55
N THR A 75 -8.06 -20.39 0.28
CA THR A 75 -6.81 -20.56 -0.46
C THR A 75 -7.03 -21.47 -1.66
N PRO A 76 -6.25 -21.31 -2.74
CA PRO A 76 -6.26 -22.29 -3.82
C PRO A 76 -5.84 -23.67 -3.31
N PRO A 77 -6.44 -24.76 -3.80
CA PRO A 77 -6.00 -26.12 -3.51
C PRO A 77 -4.52 -26.34 -3.84
N THR A 78 -3.94 -27.39 -3.27
CA THR A 78 -2.57 -27.81 -3.50
C THR A 78 -2.52 -29.26 -4.00
N THR A 79 -1.32 -29.76 -4.28
CA THR A 79 -1.09 -31.18 -4.63
C THR A 79 -1.55 -32.13 -3.52
N THR A 80 -1.64 -31.68 -2.27
CA THR A 80 -2.12 -32.47 -1.13
C THR A 80 -3.64 -32.42 -0.93
N SER A 81 -4.34 -31.45 -1.52
CA SER A 81 -5.82 -31.34 -1.47
C SER A 81 -6.51 -32.55 -2.10
N ARG A 82 -7.75 -32.85 -1.69
CA ARG A 82 -8.50 -33.98 -2.27
C ARG A 82 -8.91 -33.61 -3.70
N LYS A 83 -9.11 -34.63 -4.55
CA LYS A 83 -9.58 -34.43 -5.92
C LYS A 83 -10.90 -33.63 -5.96
N ALA A 84 -11.82 -33.95 -5.04
CA ALA A 84 -13.10 -33.27 -4.91
C ALA A 84 -12.94 -31.77 -4.60
N ASP A 85 -12.04 -31.42 -3.68
CA ASP A 85 -11.79 -30.01 -3.31
C ASP A 85 -11.22 -29.22 -4.51
N ILE A 86 -10.32 -29.83 -5.29
CA ILE A 86 -9.76 -29.22 -6.49
C ILE A 86 -10.85 -28.98 -7.54
N LEU A 87 -11.74 -29.96 -7.72
CA LEU A 87 -12.84 -29.88 -8.66
C LEU A 87 -13.83 -28.77 -8.27
N SER A 88 -14.32 -28.78 -7.02
CA SER A 88 -15.23 -27.74 -6.51
C SER A 88 -14.63 -26.34 -6.67
N TRP A 89 -13.36 -26.17 -6.31
CA TRP A 89 -12.71 -24.86 -6.39
C TRP A 89 -12.61 -24.32 -7.83
N LEU A 90 -12.39 -25.22 -8.80
CA LEU A 90 -12.35 -24.88 -10.22
C LEU A 90 -13.76 -24.58 -10.76
N GLU A 91 -14.78 -25.34 -10.35
CA GLU A 91 -16.18 -25.11 -10.70
C GLU A 91 -16.69 -23.76 -10.18
N ASP A 92 -16.38 -23.43 -8.92
CA ASP A 92 -16.72 -22.16 -8.28
C ASP A 92 -16.13 -20.94 -9.03
N ARG A 93 -15.11 -21.16 -9.86
CA ARG A 93 -14.43 -20.15 -10.68
C ARG A 93 -14.72 -20.30 -12.18
N ASN A 94 -15.78 -21.03 -12.51
CA ASN A 94 -16.24 -21.26 -13.88
C ASN A 94 -15.18 -21.88 -14.80
N VAL A 95 -14.21 -22.63 -14.25
CA VAL A 95 -13.24 -23.38 -15.06
C VAL A 95 -13.88 -24.69 -15.52
N PRO A 96 -13.93 -24.98 -16.83
CA PRO A 96 -14.53 -26.22 -17.32
C PRO A 96 -13.78 -27.45 -16.78
N VAL A 97 -14.47 -28.27 -16.00
CA VAL A 97 -13.94 -29.52 -15.42
C VAL A 97 -14.95 -30.66 -15.55
N SER A 98 -14.46 -31.89 -15.50
CA SER A 98 -15.29 -33.09 -15.45
C SER A 98 -14.89 -33.98 -14.28
N ILE A 99 -15.88 -34.60 -13.64
CA ILE A 99 -15.66 -35.53 -12.52
C ILE A 99 -14.82 -36.75 -12.90
N SER A 100 -14.79 -37.12 -14.19
CA SER A 100 -13.96 -38.21 -14.70
C SER A 100 -12.47 -37.83 -14.83
N GLU A 101 -12.12 -36.55 -14.81
CA GLU A 101 -10.74 -36.11 -15.00
C GLU A 101 -9.83 -36.58 -13.86
N SER A 102 -8.59 -36.95 -14.19
CA SER A 102 -7.62 -37.37 -13.17
C SER A 102 -7.12 -36.17 -12.35
N LYS A 103 -6.68 -36.42 -11.11
CA LYS A 103 -6.12 -35.37 -10.24
C LYS A 103 -4.99 -34.56 -10.91
N PRO A 104 -4.04 -35.18 -11.65
CA PRO A 104 -3.02 -34.44 -12.40
C PRO A 104 -3.60 -33.47 -13.46
N VAL A 105 -4.66 -33.87 -14.18
CA VAL A 105 -5.31 -33.00 -15.17
C VAL A 105 -5.95 -31.79 -14.49
N LEU A 106 -6.63 -32.00 -13.37
CA LEU A 106 -7.24 -30.92 -12.57
C LEU A 106 -6.17 -29.97 -12.00
N LEU A 107 -5.05 -30.50 -11.50
CA LEU A 107 -3.92 -29.69 -11.01
C LEU A 107 -3.28 -28.85 -12.12
N ASN A 108 -3.18 -29.38 -13.35
CA ASN A 108 -2.69 -28.61 -14.49
C ASN A 108 -3.63 -27.45 -14.85
N LYS A 109 -4.95 -27.69 -14.84
CA LYS A 109 -5.95 -26.63 -15.03
C LYS A 109 -5.87 -25.57 -13.94
N LEU A 110 -5.74 -25.99 -12.68
CA LEU A 110 -5.54 -25.10 -11.53
C LEU A 110 -4.28 -24.25 -11.70
N ASN A 111 -3.13 -24.85 -12.01
CA ASN A 111 -1.87 -24.12 -12.17
C ASN A 111 -1.93 -23.12 -13.33
N ARG A 112 -2.57 -23.48 -14.45
CA ARG A 112 -2.80 -22.56 -15.56
C ARG A 112 -3.68 -21.39 -15.13
N PHE A 113 -4.84 -21.67 -14.52
CA PHE A 113 -5.74 -20.65 -14.01
C PHE A 113 -5.04 -19.69 -13.05
N LEU A 114 -4.30 -20.23 -12.07
CA LEU A 114 -3.54 -19.42 -11.13
C LEU A 114 -2.51 -18.54 -11.85
N LYS A 115 -1.75 -19.08 -12.81
CA LYS A 115 -0.76 -18.29 -13.56
C LYS A 115 -1.41 -17.13 -14.32
N GLU A 116 -2.58 -17.34 -14.90
CA GLU A 116 -3.31 -16.34 -15.68
C GLU A 116 -4.04 -15.31 -14.80
N ASN A 117 -4.32 -15.63 -13.53
CA ASN A 117 -5.16 -14.82 -12.64
C ASN A 117 -4.43 -14.35 -11.38
N GLY A 118 -3.19 -13.85 -11.50
CA GLY A 118 -2.47 -13.22 -10.36
C GLY A 118 -1.84 -14.20 -9.36
N GLY A 119 -1.65 -15.45 -9.77
CA GLY A 119 -0.96 -16.48 -8.99
C GLY A 119 -1.77 -16.99 -7.79
N ARG A 120 -1.08 -17.69 -6.88
CA ARG A 120 -1.70 -18.19 -5.65
C ARG A 120 -2.14 -17.06 -4.72
N LEU A 121 -1.32 -16.01 -4.62
CA LEU A 121 -1.60 -14.87 -3.75
C LEU A 121 -2.84 -14.10 -4.23
N GLY A 122 -2.93 -13.80 -5.53
CA GLY A 122 -4.11 -13.12 -6.09
C GLY A 122 -5.41 -13.93 -6.02
N ASN A 123 -5.31 -15.25 -5.78
CA ASN A 123 -6.46 -16.14 -5.59
C ASN A 123 -6.65 -16.58 -4.13
N THR A 124 -5.93 -15.95 -3.20
CA THR A 124 -6.10 -16.17 -1.77
C THR A 124 -6.94 -15.04 -1.20
N VAL A 125 -8.01 -15.39 -0.48
CA VAL A 125 -8.85 -14.42 0.23
C VAL A 125 -8.38 -14.34 1.66
N PHE A 126 -8.01 -13.14 2.11
CA PHE A 126 -7.63 -12.89 3.49
C PHE A 126 -8.80 -12.27 4.27
N TYR A 127 -8.85 -12.58 5.57
CA TYR A 127 -9.85 -12.00 6.47
C TYR A 127 -9.80 -10.46 6.45
N LEU A 128 -8.60 -9.90 6.58
CA LEU A 128 -8.41 -8.44 6.59
C LEU A 128 -8.83 -7.76 5.29
N ASP A 129 -8.76 -8.42 4.13
CA ASP A 129 -9.23 -7.84 2.87
C ASP A 129 -10.75 -7.69 2.88
N THR A 130 -11.42 -8.71 3.41
CA THR A 130 -12.88 -8.72 3.54
C THR A 130 -13.33 -7.64 4.52
N GLU A 131 -12.58 -7.41 5.61
CA GLU A 131 -12.88 -6.35 6.56
C GLU A 131 -12.57 -4.95 6.00
N ALA A 132 -11.39 -4.76 5.39
CA ALA A 132 -10.96 -3.47 4.83
C ALA A 132 -11.91 -2.96 3.74
N ALA A 133 -12.40 -3.86 2.88
CA ALA A 133 -13.36 -3.53 1.82
C ALA A 133 -14.64 -2.87 2.37
N LYS A 134 -15.10 -3.24 3.57
CA LYS A 134 -16.29 -2.64 4.21
C LYS A 134 -16.10 -1.16 4.53
N TYR A 135 -14.86 -0.71 4.70
CA TYR A 135 -14.49 0.67 4.97
C TYR A 135 -14.00 1.41 3.71
N GLY A 136 -13.99 0.75 2.55
CA GLY A 136 -13.41 1.30 1.33
C GLY A 136 -11.90 1.50 1.44
N VAL A 137 -11.21 0.63 2.18
CA VAL A 137 -9.75 0.59 2.31
C VAL A 137 -9.22 -0.59 1.50
N GLU A 138 -8.21 -0.34 0.67
CA GLU A 138 -7.47 -1.37 -0.07
C GLU A 138 -6.26 -1.84 0.76
N ILE A 139 -6.02 -3.15 0.82
CA ILE A 139 -4.78 -3.68 1.42
C ILE A 139 -3.81 -4.08 0.32
N ILE A 140 -2.64 -3.46 0.35
CA ILE A 140 -1.51 -3.75 -0.54
C ILE A 140 -0.55 -4.67 0.22
N ARG A 141 -0.43 -5.93 -0.22
CA ARG A 141 0.47 -6.90 0.43
C ARG A 141 1.84 -6.92 -0.21
N THR A 142 2.88 -6.85 0.62
CA THR A 142 4.24 -7.16 0.17
C THR A 142 4.43 -8.67 0.06
N PRO A 143 5.42 -9.16 -0.72
CA PRO A 143 5.81 -10.57 -0.67
C PRO A 143 6.21 -10.97 0.76
N PRO A 144 6.00 -12.24 1.17
CA PRO A 144 6.45 -12.71 2.48
C PRO A 144 7.96 -12.51 2.63
N SER A 145 8.38 -11.95 3.76
CA SER A 145 9.77 -11.55 4.06
C SER A 145 10.77 -12.71 4.12
N THR A 146 10.30 -13.97 4.07
CA THR A 146 11.15 -15.15 4.05
C THR A 146 11.78 -15.46 2.68
N ASP A 147 11.35 -14.77 1.61
CA ASP A 147 11.97 -14.86 0.29
C ASP A 147 12.64 -13.51 -0.07
N ALA A 148 13.84 -13.30 0.48
CA ALA A 148 14.67 -12.13 0.17
C ALA A 148 14.87 -11.93 -1.35
N ALA A 149 14.88 -13.03 -2.12
CA ALA A 149 15.00 -12.96 -3.57
C ALA A 149 13.70 -12.50 -4.25
N ALA A 150 12.52 -12.81 -3.69
CA ALA A 150 11.26 -12.23 -4.15
C ALA A 150 11.17 -10.73 -3.84
N LEU A 151 11.67 -10.31 -2.67
CA LEU A 151 11.76 -8.89 -2.34
C LEU A 151 12.68 -8.16 -3.32
N TYR A 152 13.86 -8.74 -3.59
CA TYR A 152 14.83 -8.17 -4.53
C TYR A 152 14.24 -8.08 -5.95
N ARG A 153 13.65 -9.16 -6.48
CA ARG A 153 13.00 -9.15 -7.82
C ARG A 153 11.84 -8.16 -7.91
N HIS A 154 11.06 -8.02 -6.85
CA HIS A 154 9.94 -7.07 -6.83
C HIS A 154 10.44 -5.64 -6.89
N VAL A 155 11.44 -5.29 -6.07
CA VAL A 155 12.04 -3.95 -6.07
C VAL A 155 12.77 -3.67 -7.38
N ASP A 156 13.53 -4.64 -7.91
CA ASP A 156 14.31 -4.51 -9.16
C ASP A 156 13.43 -4.11 -10.36
N ASN A 157 12.19 -4.62 -10.43
CA ASN A 157 11.23 -4.23 -11.47
C ASN A 157 10.84 -2.74 -11.43
N TYR A 158 11.00 -2.07 -10.29
CA TYR A 158 10.64 -0.65 -10.12
C TYR A 158 11.85 0.25 -9.92
N VAL A 159 13.08 -0.28 -9.93
CA VAL A 159 14.29 0.51 -9.64
C VAL A 159 14.42 1.70 -10.59
N ASP A 160 14.14 1.52 -11.88
CA ASP A 160 14.26 2.59 -12.86
C ASP A 160 13.15 3.64 -12.69
N GLU A 161 11.90 3.21 -12.44
CA GLU A 161 10.79 4.11 -12.14
C GLU A 161 11.04 4.93 -10.87
N ILE A 162 11.54 4.29 -9.81
CA ILE A 162 11.92 4.96 -8.55
C ILE A 162 13.03 5.99 -8.80
N ARG A 163 14.05 5.65 -9.60
CA ARG A 163 15.12 6.59 -9.95
C ARG A 163 14.59 7.79 -10.71
N ASP A 164 13.65 7.59 -11.62
CA ASP A 164 13.06 8.68 -12.39
C ASP A 164 12.18 9.58 -11.51
N ILE A 165 11.42 9.02 -10.58
CA ILE A 165 10.68 9.78 -9.57
C ILE A 165 11.63 10.62 -8.71
N VAL A 166 12.75 10.05 -8.26
CA VAL A 166 13.75 10.78 -7.48
C VAL A 166 14.35 11.93 -8.30
N ARG A 167 14.70 11.70 -9.57
CA ARG A 167 15.23 12.75 -10.45
C ARG A 167 14.23 13.88 -10.68
N GLN A 168 12.95 13.54 -10.88
CA GLN A 168 11.89 14.55 -11.03
C GLN A 168 11.76 15.40 -9.77
N LYS A 169 11.76 14.76 -8.60
CA LYS A 169 11.68 15.45 -7.32
C LYS A 169 12.89 16.35 -7.06
N GLU A 170 14.10 15.89 -7.38
CA GLU A 170 15.32 16.70 -7.28
C GLU A 170 15.29 17.90 -8.23
N ALA A 171 14.68 17.77 -9.41
CA ALA A 171 14.52 18.87 -10.35
C ALA A 171 13.49 19.90 -9.87
N GLU A 172 12.37 19.45 -9.31
CA GLU A 172 11.35 20.31 -8.69
C GLU A 172 11.93 21.11 -7.50
N ASP A 173 12.67 20.43 -6.61
CA ASP A 173 13.31 21.07 -5.46
C ASP A 173 14.39 22.09 -5.89
N ALA A 174 15.06 21.85 -7.02
CA ALA A 174 16.06 22.78 -7.58
C ALA A 174 15.41 24.02 -8.21
N ASP A 175 14.24 23.86 -8.86
CA ASP A 175 13.48 24.95 -9.46
C ASP A 175 12.92 25.87 -8.36
N GLU A 176 12.29 25.31 -7.31
CA GLU A 176 11.81 26.05 -6.14
C GLU A 176 12.93 26.83 -5.45
N LYS A 177 14.13 26.24 -5.37
CA LYS A 177 15.30 26.91 -4.79
C LYS A 177 15.81 28.05 -5.67
N SER A 178 15.73 27.91 -6.99
CA SER A 178 16.12 28.96 -7.93
C SER A 178 15.16 30.15 -7.91
N ASP A 179 13.86 29.88 -7.76
CA ASP A 179 12.83 30.90 -7.61
C ASP A 179 13.00 31.65 -6.28
N GLN A 180 13.31 30.93 -5.20
CA GLN A 180 13.58 31.55 -3.91
C GLN A 180 14.87 32.38 -3.94
N GLU A 181 15.94 31.93 -4.60
CA GLU A 181 17.15 32.71 -4.80
C GLU A 181 16.91 33.95 -5.68
N CYS A 182 16.02 33.88 -6.68
CA CYS A 182 15.62 35.05 -7.48
C CYS A 182 14.83 36.08 -6.65
N LEU A 183 13.96 35.63 -5.74
CA LEU A 183 13.23 36.49 -4.82
C LEU A 183 14.17 37.15 -3.80
N ASP A 184 15.10 36.39 -3.24
CA ASP A 184 16.07 36.86 -2.24
C ASP A 184 17.14 37.78 -2.87
N ALA A 185 17.46 37.61 -4.16
CA ALA A 185 18.37 38.47 -4.92
C ALA A 185 17.75 39.82 -5.35
N GLY A 186 16.47 40.07 -5.06
CA GLY A 186 15.83 41.37 -5.30
C GLY A 186 15.73 41.79 -6.77
N LEU A 187 15.66 40.84 -7.72
CA LEU A 187 15.63 41.11 -9.15
C LEU A 187 14.27 41.56 -9.71
N PHE A 188 13.27 41.82 -8.87
CA PHE A 188 12.16 42.72 -9.21
C PHE A 188 12.55 44.16 -8.85
N GLY A 189 13.52 44.69 -9.60
CA GLY A 189 13.84 46.11 -9.61
C GLY A 189 12.76 46.89 -10.35
N ASP A 190 11.93 47.59 -9.57
CA ASP A 190 11.39 48.93 -9.82
C ASP A 190 11.27 49.35 -11.30
N SER A 191 10.15 49.00 -11.94
CA SER A 191 9.72 49.72 -13.16
C SER A 191 9.06 51.03 -12.73
N SER A 192 9.89 52.05 -12.56
CA SER A 192 9.48 53.45 -12.64
C SER A 192 8.50 53.65 -13.81
N PHE A 193 7.25 53.99 -13.48
CA PHE A 193 6.32 54.58 -14.44
C PHE A 193 6.40 56.09 -14.20
N ASP A 194 7.12 56.76 -15.10
CA ASP A 194 7.41 58.19 -15.02
C ASP A 194 6.13 59.04 -14.87
N GLU A 195 6.11 59.80 -13.78
CA GLU A 195 5.20 60.91 -13.53
C GLU A 195 5.69 62.13 -14.34
N VAL A 196 5.11 62.36 -15.51
CA VAL A 196 5.34 63.60 -16.27
C VAL A 196 4.41 64.68 -15.74
N LEU A 197 4.97 65.55 -14.89
CA LEU A 197 4.43 66.86 -14.54
C LEU A 197 4.94 67.89 -15.56
N GLU A 198 4.05 68.44 -16.39
CA GLU A 198 4.16 69.84 -16.84
C GLU A 198 2.79 70.53 -16.72
N SER A 199 2.79 71.57 -15.89
CA SER A 199 1.74 72.57 -15.66
C SER A 199 1.78 73.65 -16.74
N ASP A 200 0.62 74.09 -17.24
CA ASP A 200 0.09 75.46 -17.06
C ASP A 200 -0.99 75.88 -18.09
N VAL A 201 -2.11 76.34 -17.53
CA VAL A 201 -2.84 77.59 -17.81
C VAL A 201 -3.09 78.05 -19.26
N SER A 202 -4.38 78.08 -19.65
CA SER A 202 -5.16 79.27 -20.12
C SER A 202 -6.56 78.78 -20.58
N GLU A 203 -7.67 79.31 -20.05
CA GLU A 203 -8.50 80.37 -20.68
C GLU A 203 -8.77 80.08 -22.17
N GLU A 204 -10.00 79.96 -22.68
CA GLU A 204 -11.13 80.88 -22.60
C GLU A 204 -12.32 80.31 -23.41
N PHE A 205 -13.55 80.68 -23.02
CA PHE A 205 -14.86 80.59 -23.71
C PHE A 205 -15.56 79.25 -23.98
#